data_AF-A0A7C2D7D0-F1
#
_entry.id   AF-A0A7C2D7D0-F1
#
_cell.length_a   1.000
_cell.length_b   1.000
_cell.length_c   1.000
_cell.angle_alpha   90.00
_cell.angle_beta   90.00
_cell.angle_gamma   90.00
#
_symmetry.space_group_name_H-M   'P 1'
#
loop_
_entity.id
_entity.type
_entity.pdbx_description
1 polymer ?
#
loop_
_entity_poly.entity_id
_entity_poly.type
_entity_poly.pdbx_seq_one_letter_code
_entity_poly.pdbx_strand_id
1 'polypeptide(L)'
;AKEGMSVRRDDVYICNVVKCRPPKNRTPEPDEMEICGQFLFRQLNVIRPRAICALGSTAARALLGAKEGITKLRGRWHMWRDIPVMPTYHPSYLLRPYNQNAKREAWEDLKKVLHYVYDEPPRPLPDF
;
A
#
# COMPACT_ATOMS: atom_id res chain seq x y z
N ALA A 1 1.87 -5.63 22.24
CA ALA A 1 2.85 -4.91 23.08
C ALA A 1 4.07 -4.60 22.22
N LYS A 2 4.62 -3.39 22.07
CA LYS A 2 4.43 -2.04 22.62
C LYS A 2 4.24 -1.09 21.41
N GLU A 3 3.52 0.04 21.57
CA GLU A 3 3.10 1.01 20.52
C GLU A 3 1.70 0.83 19.88
N GLY A 4 0.71 0.41 20.67
CA GLY A 4 -0.56 1.15 20.73
C GLY A 4 -1.47 1.28 19.50
N MET A 5 -1.66 0.24 18.69
CA MET A 5 -2.91 0.01 17.93
C MET A 5 -2.94 -1.46 17.49
N SER A 6 -3.88 -2.26 18.01
CA SER A 6 -3.97 -3.70 17.72
C SER A 6 -4.77 -3.92 16.43
N VAL A 7 -4.12 -3.84 15.27
CA VAL A 7 -4.72 -4.29 14.02
C VAL A 7 -4.51 -5.79 13.88
N ARG A 8 -5.60 -6.55 13.81
CA ARG A 8 -5.53 -7.98 13.50
C ARG A 8 -5.51 -8.17 11.99
N ARG A 9 -5.03 -9.33 11.55
CA ARG A 9 -4.99 -9.66 10.12
C ARG A 9 -6.39 -9.66 9.49
N ASP A 10 -7.41 -10.02 10.26
CA ASP A 10 -8.81 -10.08 9.80
C ASP A 10 -9.47 -8.69 9.72
N ASP A 11 -8.86 -7.67 10.32
CA ASP A 11 -9.35 -6.29 10.26
C ASP A 11 -8.90 -5.57 8.96
N VAL A 12 -8.05 -6.22 8.15
CA VAL A 12 -7.47 -5.64 6.93
C VAL A 12 -7.58 -6.58 5.74
N TYR A 13 -7.62 -6.01 4.54
CA TYR A 13 -7.52 -6.78 3.30
C TYR A 13 -6.12 -6.64 2.70
N ILE A 14 -5.46 -7.77 2.43
CA ILE A 14 -4.10 -7.82 1.89
C ILE A 14 -4.13 -8.47 0.52
N CYS A 15 -3.56 -7.78 -0.47
CA CYS A 15 -3.47 -8.26 -1.84
C CYS A 15 -2.22 -7.71 -2.54
N ASN A 16 -1.88 -8.29 -3.69
CA ASN A 16 -0.74 -7.90 -4.52
C ASN A 16 -1.21 -7.39 -5.89
N VAL A 17 -0.38 -6.59 -6.57
CA VAL A 17 -0.65 -6.12 -7.94
C VAL A 17 -0.81 -7.30 -8.90
N VAL A 18 0.14 -8.22 -8.89
CA VAL A 18 0.05 -9.48 -9.64
C VAL A 18 -0.41 -10.62 -8.75
N LYS A 19 -1.18 -11.56 -9.31
CA LYS A 19 -1.71 -12.73 -8.59
C LYS A 19 -0.90 -14.00 -8.84
N CYS A 20 -0.03 -13.98 -9.84
CA CYS A 20 0.88 -15.07 -10.17
C CYS A 20 2.30 -14.69 -9.75
N ARG A 21 3.05 -15.66 -9.23
CA ARG A 21 4.45 -15.45 -8.84
C ARG A 21 5.32 -15.40 -10.11
N PRO A 22 6.05 -14.30 -10.37
CA PRO A 22 6.96 -14.25 -11.51
C PRO A 22 8.11 -15.28 -11.38
N PRO A 23 8.67 -15.76 -12.50
CA PRO A 23 9.81 -16.67 -12.49
C PRO A 23 10.97 -16.12 -11.65
N LYS A 24 11.57 -16.99 -10.81
CA LYS A 24 12.67 -16.62 -9.91
C LYS A 24 12.38 -15.44 -8.98
N ASN A 25 11.10 -15.12 -8.73
CA ASN A 25 10.68 -13.99 -7.92
C ASN A 25 11.20 -12.63 -8.45
N ARG A 26 11.37 -12.52 -9.78
CA ARG A 26 11.71 -11.24 -10.42
C ARG A 26 10.61 -10.20 -10.17
N THR A 27 10.95 -8.92 -10.34
CA THR A 27 9.94 -7.87 -10.41
C THR A 27 8.98 -8.17 -11.56
N PRO A 28 7.66 -8.00 -11.36
CA PRO A 28 6.70 -8.09 -12.47
C PRO A 28 7.02 -7.07 -13.57
N GLU A 29 6.84 -7.49 -14.81
CA GLU A 29 6.99 -6.62 -15.97
C GLU A 29 5.78 -5.69 -16.11
N PRO A 30 5.92 -4.54 -16.81
CA PRO A 30 4.86 -3.56 -16.90
C PRO A 30 3.54 -4.11 -17.48
N ASP A 31 3.63 -4.97 -18.48
CA ASP A 31 2.50 -5.66 -19.12
C ASP A 31 1.83 -6.66 -18.16
N GLU A 32 2.62 -7.43 -17.40
CA GLU A 32 2.10 -8.32 -16.35
C GLU A 32 1.34 -7.53 -15.27
N MET A 33 1.86 -6.38 -14.87
CA MET A 33 1.20 -5.48 -13.92
C MET A 33 -0.08 -4.88 -14.49
N GLU A 34 -0.09 -4.50 -15.77
CA GLU A 34 -1.24 -3.90 -16.44
C GLU A 34 -2.40 -4.90 -16.55
N ILE A 35 -2.12 -6.12 -17.03
CA ILE A 35 -3.11 -7.18 -17.22
C ILE A 35 -3.65 -7.64 -15.86
N CYS A 36 -2.75 -8.00 -14.94
CA CYS A 36 -3.16 -8.58 -13.66
C CYS A 36 -3.69 -7.52 -12.68
N GLY A 37 -3.24 -6.27 -12.81
CA GLY A 37 -3.68 -5.13 -12.00
C GLY A 37 -5.18 -4.85 -12.12
N GLN A 38 -5.83 -5.25 -13.22
CA GLN A 38 -7.28 -5.16 -13.37
C GLN A 38 -8.04 -5.87 -12.24
N PHE A 39 -7.52 -6.99 -11.74
CA PHE A 39 -8.11 -7.69 -10.59
C PHE A 39 -7.98 -6.86 -9.31
N LEU A 40 -6.82 -6.24 -9.08
CA LEU A 40 -6.62 -5.34 -7.94
C LEU A 40 -7.60 -4.16 -7.99
N PHE A 41 -7.75 -3.51 -9.15
CA PHE A 41 -8.65 -2.36 -9.27
C PHE A 41 -10.11 -2.74 -9.02
N ARG A 42 -10.55 -3.91 -9.50
CA ARG A 42 -11.89 -4.44 -9.20
C ARG A 42 -12.06 -4.74 -7.70
N GLN A 43 -11.06 -5.36 -7.05
CA GLN A 43 -11.06 -5.59 -5.61
C GLN A 43 -11.22 -4.27 -4.83
N LEU A 44 -10.44 -3.25 -5.18
CA LEU A 44 -10.51 -1.94 -4.52
C LEU A 44 -11.86 -1.24 -4.75
N ASN A 45 -12.45 -1.35 -5.95
CA ASN A 45 -13.77 -0.78 -6.25
C ASN A 45 -14.89 -1.43 -5.44
N VAL A 46 -14.78 -2.72 -5.13
CA VAL A 46 -15.77 -3.45 -4.33
C VAL A 46 -15.56 -3.18 -2.83
N ILE A 47 -14.31 -3.25 -2.37
CA ILE A 47 -13.99 -3.08 -0.94
C ILE A 47 -14.18 -1.62 -0.50
N ARG A 48 -13.94 -0.66 -1.39
CA ARG A 48 -13.94 0.78 -1.12
C ARG A 48 -13.23 1.12 0.20
N PRO A 49 -11.95 0.74 0.35
CA PRO A 49 -11.25 0.93 1.61
C PRO A 49 -11.15 2.42 1.97
N ARG A 50 -11.12 2.69 3.29
CA ARG A 50 -10.89 4.04 3.82
C ARG A 50 -9.53 4.60 3.36
N ALA A 51 -8.49 3.77 3.36
CA ALA A 51 -7.17 4.10 2.86
C ALA A 51 -6.47 2.85 2.30
N ILE A 52 -5.47 3.06 1.44
CA ILE A 52 -4.63 2.01 0.87
C ILE A 52 -3.18 2.23 1.35
N CYS A 53 -2.56 1.19 1.89
CA CYS A 53 -1.13 1.18 2.18
C CYS A 53 -0.37 0.49 1.03
N ALA A 54 0.38 1.25 0.23
CA ALA A 54 1.08 0.75 -0.94
C ALA A 54 2.53 0.37 -0.58
N LEU A 55 2.79 -0.93 -0.49
CA LEU A 55 4.09 -1.48 -0.06
C LEU A 55 5.07 -1.63 -1.24
N GLY A 56 6.03 -0.73 -1.34
CA GLY A 56 7.11 -0.77 -2.35
C GLY A 56 6.76 -0.14 -3.70
N SER A 57 7.78 -0.05 -4.56
CA SER A 57 7.68 0.63 -5.86
C SER A 57 6.67 -0.01 -6.81
N THR A 58 6.52 -1.33 -6.80
CA THR A 58 5.56 -2.04 -7.67
C THR A 58 4.12 -1.63 -7.34
N ALA A 59 3.76 -1.59 -6.06
CA ALA A 59 2.43 -1.17 -5.62
C ALA A 59 2.19 0.33 -5.90
N ALA A 60 3.18 1.17 -5.59
CA ALA A 60 3.11 2.61 -5.85
C ALA A 60 2.96 2.92 -7.35
N ARG A 61 3.70 2.23 -8.22
CA ARG A 61 3.59 2.39 -9.68
C ARG A 61 2.23 1.94 -10.20
N ALA A 62 1.71 0.80 -9.73
CA ALA A 62 0.42 0.28 -10.17
C ALA A 62 -0.75 1.20 -9.81
N LEU A 63 -0.72 1.79 -8.61
CA LEU A 63 -1.79 2.68 -8.13
C LEU A 63 -1.61 4.12 -8.61
N LEU A 64 -0.40 4.67 -8.52
CA LEU A 64 -0.18 6.11 -8.69
C LEU A 64 0.42 6.47 -10.05
N GLY A 65 0.77 5.49 -10.90
CA GLY A 65 1.52 5.73 -12.12
C GLY A 65 2.92 6.33 -11.88
N ALA A 66 3.41 6.26 -10.63
CA ALA A 66 4.61 6.95 -10.21
C ALA A 66 5.87 6.41 -10.93
N LYS A 67 6.75 7.33 -11.33
CA LYS A 67 8.05 7.00 -11.97
C LYS A 67 9.19 7.06 -10.96
N GLU A 68 8.98 7.76 -9.86
CA GLU A 68 9.93 7.93 -8.77
C GLU A 68 10.07 6.67 -7.91
N GLY A 69 11.25 6.49 -7.33
CA GLY A 69 11.49 5.40 -6.38
C GLY A 69 10.72 5.58 -5.07
N ILE A 70 10.41 4.46 -4.41
CA ILE A 70 9.60 4.45 -3.18
C ILE A 70 10.13 5.37 -2.07
N THR A 71 11.45 5.53 -1.94
CA THR A 71 12.09 6.41 -0.95
C THR A 71 11.66 7.87 -1.10
N LYS A 72 11.37 8.32 -2.33
CA LYS A 72 10.86 9.68 -2.57
C LYS A 72 9.37 9.80 -2.30
N LEU A 73 8.59 8.74 -2.53
CA LEU A 73 7.13 8.76 -2.43
C LEU A 73 6.64 8.54 -1.00
N ARG A 74 7.37 7.75 -0.21
CA ARG A 74 6.88 7.28 1.08
C ARG A 74 6.53 8.41 2.07
N GLY A 75 5.56 8.11 2.94
CA GLY A 75 5.17 8.99 4.04
C GLY A 75 4.37 10.24 3.64
N ARG A 76 4.03 10.36 2.35
CA ARG A 76 3.16 11.41 1.79
C ARG A 76 1.86 10.79 1.30
N TRP A 77 0.74 11.45 1.59
CA TRP A 77 -0.55 11.02 1.08
C TRP A 77 -0.67 11.32 -0.41
N HIS A 78 -1.17 10.33 -1.14
CA HIS A 78 -1.55 10.41 -2.54
C HIS A 78 -3.00 9.96 -2.71
N MET A 79 -3.51 10.02 -3.93
CA MET A 79 -4.87 9.59 -4.24
C MET A 79 -4.85 8.56 -5.36
N TRP A 80 -5.55 7.45 -5.15
CA TRP A 80 -6.00 6.57 -6.23
C TRP A 80 -7.50 6.76 -6.36
N ARG A 81 -7.91 7.46 -7.42
CA ARG A 81 -9.29 7.99 -7.54
C ARG A 81 -9.61 8.85 -6.32
N ASP A 82 -10.62 8.49 -5.55
CA ASP A 82 -11.06 9.13 -4.31
C ASP A 82 -10.50 8.47 -3.04
N ILE A 83 -9.64 7.45 -3.17
CA ILE A 83 -9.09 6.71 -2.04
C ILE A 83 -7.67 7.20 -1.69
N PRO A 84 -7.42 7.66 -0.45
CA PRO A 84 -6.09 8.00 0.02
C PRO A 84 -5.14 6.81 -0.02
N VAL A 85 -3.94 7.04 -0.54
CA VAL A 85 -2.86 6.07 -0.64
C VAL A 85 -1.66 6.56 0.14
N MET A 86 -1.15 5.73 1.05
CA MET A 86 0.13 5.93 1.72
C MET A 86 1.15 4.94 1.14
N PRO A 87 2.10 5.39 0.30
CA PRO A 87 3.24 4.59 -0.08
C PRO A 87 4.18 4.41 1.12
N THR A 88 4.75 3.21 1.26
CA THR A 88 5.85 2.95 2.19
C THR A 88 6.72 1.79 1.71
N TYR A 89 7.76 1.45 2.45
CA TYR A 89 8.67 0.37 2.08
C TYR A 89 7.99 -0.99 2.08
N HIS A 90 8.39 -1.85 1.15
CA HIS A 90 7.99 -3.25 1.16
C HIS A 90 8.67 -4.00 2.32
N PRO A 91 7.99 -4.93 3.02
CA PRO A 91 8.59 -5.69 4.11
C PRO A 91 9.91 -6.38 3.76
N SER A 92 10.06 -6.91 2.53
CA SER A 92 11.33 -7.52 2.08
C SER A 92 12.51 -6.55 2.03
N TYR A 93 12.27 -5.24 1.86
CA TYR A 93 13.31 -4.21 1.97
C TYR A 93 13.69 -3.98 3.45
N LEU A 94 12.70 -3.96 4.34
CA LEU A 94 12.89 -3.75 5.78
C LEU A 94 13.60 -4.91 6.48
N LEU A 95 13.46 -6.13 5.96
CA LEU A 95 14.11 -7.32 6.50
C LEU A 95 15.63 -7.34 6.28
N ARG A 96 16.17 -6.46 5.42
CA ARG A 96 17.61 -6.42 5.15
C ARG A 96 18.36 -5.76 6.31
N PRO A 97 19.45 -6.37 6.83
CA PRO A 97 20.12 -5.89 8.05
C PRO A 97 20.61 -4.45 8.00
N TYR A 98 21.00 -3.97 6.81
CA TYR A 98 21.53 -2.63 6.58
C TYR A 98 20.45 -1.53 6.50
N ASN A 99 19.17 -1.87 6.53
CA ASN A 99 18.06 -0.92 6.40
C ASN A 99 17.40 -0.58 7.76
N GLN A 100 18.18 -0.44 8.83
CA GLN A 100 17.62 -0.25 10.17
C GLN A 100 16.76 1.01 10.29
N ASN A 101 17.20 2.13 9.70
CA ASN A 101 16.44 3.38 9.70
C ASN A 101 15.10 3.27 8.97
N ALA A 102 15.04 2.43 7.92
CA ALA A 102 13.83 2.25 7.12
C ALA A 102 12.68 1.61 7.92
N LYS A 103 12.97 0.83 8.96
CA LYS A 103 11.94 0.24 9.84
C LYS A 103 11.19 1.32 10.61
N ARG A 104 11.93 2.28 11.18
CA ARG A 104 11.34 3.42 11.88
C ARG A 104 10.51 4.27 10.93
N GLU A 105 11.06 4.56 9.76
CA GLU A 105 10.37 5.29 8.70
C GLU A 105 9.04 4.62 8.29
N ALA A 106 9.05 3.32 8.00
CA ALA A 106 7.85 2.59 7.66
C ALA A 106 6.82 2.55 8.80
N TRP A 107 7.30 2.51 10.04
CA TRP A 107 6.44 2.56 11.21
C TRP A 107 5.73 3.92 11.35
N GLU A 108 6.43 5.04 11.12
CA GLU A 108 5.81 6.36 11.09
C GLU A 108 4.75 6.47 9.98
N ASP A 109 5.01 5.89 8.80
CA ASP A 109 4.03 5.86 7.71
C ASP A 109 2.79 5.05 8.09
N LEU A 110 2.98 3.89 8.72
CA LEU A 110 1.88 3.04 9.15
C LEU A 110 1.03 3.72 10.23
N LYS A 111 1.65 4.39 11.22
CA LYS A 111 0.92 5.16 12.23
C LYS A 111 0.01 6.22 11.60
N LYS A 112 0.46 6.91 10.55
CA LYS A 112 -0.39 7.87 9.80
C LYS A 112 -1.61 7.17 9.19
N VAL A 113 -1.43 5.98 8.61
CA VAL A 113 -2.54 5.20 8.05
C VAL A 113 -3.53 4.80 9.15
N LEU A 114 -3.03 4.33 10.28
CA LEU A 114 -3.88 3.90 11.38
C LEU A 114 -4.67 5.06 11.97
N HIS A 115 -4.03 6.20 12.22
CA HIS A 115 -4.71 7.42 12.67
C HIS A 115 -5.83 7.83 11.69
N TYR A 116 -5.53 7.84 10.38
CA TYR A 116 -6.51 8.16 9.35
C TYR A 116 -7.70 7.17 9.32
N VAL A 117 -7.45 5.89 9.57
CA VAL A 117 -8.49 4.84 9.50
C VAL A 117 -9.31 4.74 10.78
N TYR A 118 -8.76 5.02 11.96
CA TYR A 118 -9.46 4.82 13.23
C TYR A 118 -9.95 6.11 13.88
N ASP A 119 -9.25 7.23 13.67
CA ASP A 119 -9.54 8.46 14.42
C ASP A 119 -10.35 9.48 13.59
N GLU A 120 -10.28 9.41 12.26
CA GLU A 120 -11.09 10.28 11.39
C GLU A 120 -12.51 9.70 11.15
N PRO A 121 -13.53 10.53 10.88
CA PRO A 121 -14.84 10.03 10.45
C PRO A 121 -14.72 9.29 9.10
N PRO A 122 -15.56 8.26 8.87
CA PRO A 122 -15.55 7.56 7.60
C PRO A 122 -15.91 8.50 6.45
N ARG A 123 -15.27 8.30 5.29
CA ARG A 123 -15.56 9.09 4.09
C ARG A 123 -17.02 8.88 3.68
N PRO A 124 -17.76 9.95 3.32
CA PRO A 124 -19.09 9.79 2.74
C PRO A 124 -19.03 8.89 1.51
N LEU A 125 -20.01 8.00 1.37
CA LEU A 125 -20.16 7.22 0.14
C LEU A 125 -20.57 8.18 -0.99
N PRO A 126 -20.04 8.02 -2.21
CA PRO A 126 -20.49 8.82 -3.33
C PRO A 126 -22.00 8.63 -3.53
N ASP A 127 -22.70 9.74 -3.74
CA ASP A 127 -24.11 9.74 -4.15
C ASP A 127 -24.21 8.99 -5.50
N PHE A 128 -25.05 7.95 -5.55
CA PHE A 128 -25.27 7.15 -6.75
C PHE A 128 -26.33 7.80 -7.66
#